data_AF-A0A2H0V5W1-F1
#
_entry.id   AF-A0A2H0V5W1-F1
#
_cell.length_a   1.000
_cell.length_b   1.000
_cell.length_c   1.000
_cell.angle_alpha   90.00
_cell.angle_beta   90.00
_cell.angle_gamma   90.00
#
_symmetry.space_group_name_H-M   'P 1'
#
loop_
_entity.id
_entity.type
_entity.pdbx_description
1 polymer ?
#
loop_
_entity_poly.entity_id
_entity_poly.type
_entity_poly.pdbx_seq_one_letter_code
_entity_poly.pdbx_strand_id
1 'polypeptide(L)'
;MSQLTIYVDLSRPASSKPLKMAIAQVFSAFGAISVEQPVSSEQVEADIAVTDSIENAKRLLEETKQTIIVVAHLKEKDVLAANKFASLNPDRVHSIHYFGLCGQEQMSLVVLLLKIINDKSGVKINPNDLT
;
A
#
# COMPACT_ATOMS: atom_id res chain seq x y z
N MET A 1 13.47 13.56 -10.92
CA MET A 1 12.82 12.32 -10.44
C MET A 1 11.32 12.54 -10.55
N SER A 2 10.56 11.60 -11.11
CA SER A 2 9.09 11.69 -11.11
C SER A 2 8.60 11.49 -9.68
N GLN A 3 7.62 12.27 -9.28
CA GLN A 3 7.04 12.19 -7.94
C GLN A 3 6.23 10.89 -7.82
N LEU A 4 6.43 10.15 -6.72
CA LEU A 4 5.73 8.88 -6.49
C LEU A 4 4.22 9.11 -6.40
N THR A 5 3.45 8.20 -6.95
CA THR A 5 1.99 8.26 -6.98
C THR A 5 1.36 7.12 -6.19
N ILE A 6 0.26 7.42 -5.51
CA ILE A 6 -0.49 6.42 -4.75
C ILE A 6 -1.98 6.44 -5.06
N TYR A 7 -2.51 5.24 -5.32
CA TYR A 7 -3.94 4.98 -5.37
C TYR A 7 -4.41 4.25 -4.10
N VAL A 8 -5.55 4.66 -3.53
CA VAL A 8 -6.13 4.05 -2.33
C VAL A 8 -7.59 3.64 -2.58
N ASP A 9 -7.84 2.33 -2.53
CA ASP A 9 -9.14 1.69 -2.78
C ASP A 9 -9.53 0.79 -1.61
N LEU A 10 -10.25 1.37 -0.65
CA LEU A 10 -10.75 0.65 0.53
C LEU A 10 -12.23 0.31 0.34
N SER A 11 -12.56 -0.97 0.42
CA SER A 11 -13.90 -1.51 0.09
C SER A 11 -14.96 -1.18 1.15
N ARG A 12 -14.58 -0.62 2.30
CA ARG A 12 -15.52 -0.31 3.40
C ARG A 12 -16.25 1.02 3.16
N PRO A 13 -17.59 1.08 3.27
CA PRO A 13 -18.35 2.30 3.02
C PRO A 13 -18.18 3.33 4.16
N ALA A 14 -18.16 4.62 3.77
CA ALA A 14 -18.22 5.90 4.51
C ALA A 14 -17.26 6.11 5.72
N SER A 15 -17.11 5.11 6.58
CA SER A 15 -16.20 5.02 7.73
C SER A 15 -14.73 4.84 7.35
N SER A 16 -14.43 4.56 6.08
CA SER A 16 -13.07 4.45 5.55
C SER A 16 -12.45 5.80 5.16
N LYS A 17 -13.23 6.90 5.11
CA LYS A 17 -12.72 8.22 4.74
C LYS A 17 -11.56 8.69 5.65
N PRO A 18 -11.66 8.58 6.98
CA PRO A 18 -10.54 8.95 7.86
C PRO A 18 -9.29 8.09 7.61
N LEU A 19 -9.48 6.79 7.35
CA LEU A 19 -8.37 5.87 7.09
C LEU A 19 -7.71 6.18 5.74
N LYS A 20 -8.49 6.38 4.67
CA LYS A 20 -7.99 6.80 3.36
C LYS A 20 -7.24 8.14 3.45
N MET A 21 -7.77 9.10 4.21
CA MET A 21 -7.10 10.37 4.48
C MET A 21 -5.81 10.19 5.27
N ALA A 22 -5.80 9.36 6.32
CA ALA A 22 -4.61 9.10 7.13
C ALA A 22 -3.51 8.45 6.29
N ILE A 23 -3.87 7.45 5.47
CA ILE A 23 -2.94 6.85 4.50
C ILE A 23 -2.39 7.94 3.59
N ALA A 24 -3.25 8.70 2.89
CA ALA A 24 -2.82 9.75 1.97
C ALA A 24 -1.94 10.82 2.64
N GLN A 25 -2.22 11.20 3.88
CA GLN A 25 -1.40 12.15 4.65
C GLN A 25 -0.01 11.61 4.95
N VAL A 26 0.10 10.35 5.38
CA VAL A 26 1.39 9.68 5.58
C VAL A 26 2.19 9.68 4.28
N PHE A 27 1.57 9.32 3.16
CA PHE A 27 2.24 9.33 1.86
C PHE A 27 2.67 10.73 1.40
N SER A 28 1.81 11.73 1.61
CA SER A 28 2.13 13.11 1.29
C SER A 28 3.32 13.65 2.10
N ALA A 29 3.44 13.25 3.37
CA ALA A 29 4.61 13.59 4.19
C ALA A 29 5.93 13.04 3.64
N PHE A 30 5.87 11.94 2.86
CA PHE A 30 7.03 11.35 2.17
C PHE A 30 7.13 11.74 0.68
N GLY A 31 6.43 12.80 0.27
CA GLY A 31 6.53 13.36 -1.07
C GLY A 31 5.73 12.62 -2.14
N ALA A 32 4.91 11.62 -1.79
CA ALA A 32 4.03 10.97 -2.75
C ALA A 32 2.72 11.75 -2.98
N ILE A 33 2.16 11.67 -4.19
CA ILE A 33 0.90 12.31 -4.59
C ILE A 33 -0.21 11.26 -4.62
N SER A 34 -1.35 11.54 -3.99
CA SER A 34 -2.54 10.71 -4.13
C SER A 34 -3.19 10.91 -5.50
N VAL A 35 -3.48 9.82 -6.19
CA VAL A 35 -4.23 9.78 -7.45
C VAL A 35 -5.59 9.10 -7.26
N GLU A 36 -6.53 9.41 -8.14
CA GLU A 36 -7.91 8.91 -8.04
C GLU A 36 -8.13 7.58 -8.76
N GLN A 37 -7.23 7.19 -9.66
CA GLN A 37 -7.32 5.99 -10.48
C GLN A 37 -6.00 5.21 -10.46
N PRO A 38 -6.04 3.87 -10.55
CA PRO A 38 -4.83 3.05 -10.58
C PRO A 38 -4.07 3.20 -11.91
N VAL A 39 -4.77 3.55 -12.99
CA VAL A 39 -4.21 3.89 -14.31
C VAL A 39 -4.88 5.16 -14.80
N SER A 40 -4.09 6.16 -15.19
CA SER A 40 -4.61 7.43 -15.72
C SER A 40 -5.14 7.28 -17.15
N SER A 41 -5.83 8.31 -17.65
CA SER A 41 -6.24 8.39 -19.07
C SER A 41 -5.08 8.32 -20.05
N GLU A 42 -3.88 8.70 -19.61
CA GLU A 42 -2.63 8.64 -20.40
C GLU A 42 -1.90 7.30 -20.26
N GLN A 43 -2.55 6.28 -19.67
CA GLN A 43 -1.97 4.94 -19.43
C GLN A 43 -0.78 4.95 -18.46
N VAL A 44 -0.73 5.93 -17.54
CA VAL A 44 0.27 5.99 -16.49
C VAL A 44 -0.28 5.31 -15.24
N GLU A 45 0.42 4.28 -14.76
CA GLU A 45 0.05 3.53 -13.56
C GLU A 45 0.44 4.28 -12.28
N ALA A 46 -0.35 4.12 -11.23
CA ALA A 46 0.07 4.50 -9.89
C ALA A 46 1.28 3.66 -9.47
N ASP A 47 2.24 4.26 -8.78
CA ASP A 47 3.43 3.52 -8.32
C ASP A 47 3.08 2.50 -7.24
N ILE A 48 2.13 2.87 -6.38
CA ILE A 48 1.64 2.09 -5.25
C ILE A 48 0.11 2.10 -5.24
N ALA A 49 -0.51 0.95 -5.01
CA ALA A 49 -1.94 0.83 -4.74
C ALA A 49 -2.18 0.18 -3.38
N VAL A 50 -3.06 0.76 -2.56
CA VAL A 50 -3.43 0.22 -1.24
C VAL A 50 -4.88 -0.19 -1.24
N THR A 51 -5.15 -1.42 -0.79
CA THR A 51 -6.49 -2.01 -0.69
C THR A 51 -6.64 -2.83 0.57
N ASP A 52 -7.87 -2.96 1.09
CA ASP A 52 -8.20 -3.87 2.20
C ASP A 52 -8.92 -5.16 1.76
N SER A 53 -9.03 -5.38 0.45
CA SER A 53 -9.67 -6.56 -0.15
C SER A 53 -8.75 -7.27 -1.14
N ILE A 54 -8.69 -8.60 -1.02
CA ILE A 54 -8.00 -9.47 -1.99
C ILE A 54 -8.67 -9.40 -3.36
N GLU A 55 -9.99 -9.22 -3.43
CA GLU A 55 -10.71 -9.07 -4.69
C GLU A 55 -10.26 -7.81 -5.45
N ASN A 56 -10.19 -6.68 -4.74
CA ASN A 56 -9.64 -5.44 -5.29
C ASN A 56 -8.16 -5.60 -5.68
N ALA A 57 -7.38 -6.35 -4.88
CA ALA A 57 -5.97 -6.60 -5.20
C ALA A 57 -5.79 -7.42 -6.48
N LYS A 58 -6.67 -8.42 -6.73
CA LYS A 58 -6.70 -9.17 -7.98
C LYS A 58 -7.02 -8.28 -9.17
N ARG A 59 -8.08 -7.47 -9.04
CA ARG A 59 -8.45 -6.47 -10.05
C ARG A 59 -7.27 -5.56 -10.39
N LEU A 60 -6.57 -5.07 -9.38
CA LEU A 60 -5.39 -4.22 -9.56
C LEU A 60 -4.23 -4.93 -10.27
N LEU A 61 -3.97 -6.22 -9.98
CA LEU A 61 -2.95 -7.00 -10.69
C LEU A 61 -3.27 -7.18 -12.18
N GLU A 62 -4.56 -7.27 -12.53
CA GLU A 62 -5.02 -7.40 -13.91
C GLU A 62 -4.96 -6.05 -14.65
N GLU A 63 -5.31 -4.96 -13.97
CA GLU A 63 -5.34 -3.60 -14.55
C GLU A 63 -3.95 -2.95 -14.67
N THR A 64 -2.96 -3.39 -13.90
CA THR A 64 -1.64 -2.76 -13.82
C THR A 64 -0.51 -3.76 -14.03
N LYS A 65 0.61 -3.33 -14.60
CA LYS A 65 1.78 -4.16 -14.89
C LYS A 65 2.92 -3.97 -13.88
N GLN A 66 3.06 -2.78 -13.32
CA GLN A 66 4.22 -2.35 -12.52
C GLN A 66 3.83 -1.77 -11.15
N THR A 67 2.56 -1.47 -10.91
CA THR A 67 2.09 -1.02 -9.60
C THR A 67 2.41 -2.05 -8.52
N ILE A 68 2.96 -1.58 -7.41
CA ILE A 68 3.12 -2.34 -6.17
C ILE A 68 1.80 -2.29 -5.41
N ILE A 69 1.26 -3.44 -5.03
CA ILE A 69 -0.05 -3.58 -4.40
C ILE A 69 0.14 -3.96 -2.94
N VAL A 70 -0.47 -3.19 -2.05
CA VAL A 70 -0.43 -3.41 -0.61
C VAL A 70 -1.83 -3.81 -0.15
N VAL A 71 -1.96 -5.07 0.28
CA VAL A 71 -3.16 -5.63 0.88
C VAL A 71 -3.10 -5.40 2.40
N ALA A 72 -3.62 -4.26 2.81
CA ALA A 72 -3.67 -3.85 4.21
C ALA A 72 -4.92 -4.42 4.89
N HIS A 73 -4.73 -5.33 5.85
CA HIS A 73 -5.83 -6.02 6.53
C HIS A 73 -5.91 -5.63 8.01
N LEU A 74 -7.12 -5.65 8.57
CA LEU A 74 -7.41 -5.26 9.96
C LEU A 74 -7.77 -6.43 10.88
N LYS A 75 -8.19 -7.57 10.31
CA LYS A 75 -8.68 -8.71 11.08
C LYS A 75 -7.69 -9.85 10.93
N GLU A 76 -7.38 -10.52 12.04
CA GLU A 76 -6.50 -11.69 12.04
C GLU A 76 -6.97 -12.80 11.10
N LYS A 77 -8.28 -12.99 10.98
CA LYS A 77 -8.86 -14.00 10.08
C LYS A 77 -8.52 -13.77 8.60
N ASP A 78 -8.20 -12.54 8.22
CA ASP A 78 -7.87 -12.16 6.84
C ASP A 78 -6.36 -12.32 6.56
N VAL A 79 -5.52 -12.44 7.61
CA VAL A 79 -4.04 -12.54 7.52
C VAL A 79 -3.62 -13.72 6.66
N LEU A 80 -4.17 -14.91 6.93
CA LEU A 80 -3.74 -16.13 6.24
C LEU A 80 -4.06 -16.08 4.74
N ALA A 81 -5.23 -15.56 4.39
CA ALA A 81 -5.64 -15.38 3.00
C ALA A 81 -4.79 -14.31 2.29
N ALA A 82 -4.54 -13.18 2.95
CA ALA A 82 -3.75 -12.08 2.38
C ALA A 82 -2.27 -12.48 2.20
N ASN A 83 -1.68 -13.16 3.19
CA ASN A 83 -0.31 -13.67 3.09
C ASN A 83 -0.17 -14.74 2.00
N LYS A 84 -1.15 -15.66 1.89
CA LYS A 84 -1.16 -16.64 0.80
C LYS A 84 -1.22 -15.94 -0.55
N PHE A 85 -2.08 -14.93 -0.70
CA PHE A 85 -2.19 -14.17 -1.95
C PHE A 85 -0.90 -13.43 -2.30
N ALA A 86 -0.26 -12.78 -1.31
CA ALA A 86 1.03 -12.13 -1.49
C ALA A 86 2.13 -13.12 -1.89
N SER A 87 2.18 -14.31 -1.28
CA SER A 87 3.17 -15.34 -1.61
C SER A 87 3.04 -15.88 -3.04
N LEU A 88 1.85 -15.79 -3.64
CA LEU A 88 1.63 -16.16 -5.04
C LEU A 88 2.07 -15.08 -6.03
N ASN A 89 2.28 -13.84 -5.56
CA ASN A 89 2.66 -12.68 -6.38
C ASN A 89 3.76 -11.84 -5.67
N PRO A 90 4.89 -12.46 -5.30
CA PRO A 90 5.83 -11.89 -4.33
C PRO A 90 6.53 -10.60 -4.80
N ASP A 91 6.64 -10.40 -6.11
CA ASP A 91 7.32 -9.24 -6.69
C ASP A 91 6.46 -7.97 -6.66
N ARG A 92 5.14 -8.12 -6.50
CA ARG A 92 4.18 -7.02 -6.67
C ARG A 92 3.18 -6.88 -5.54
N VAL A 93 2.97 -7.91 -4.72
CA VAL A 93 1.94 -7.89 -3.69
C VAL A 93 2.58 -8.04 -2.31
N HIS A 94 2.31 -7.06 -1.46
CA HIS A 94 2.64 -7.11 -0.05
C HIS A 94 1.37 -7.23 0.78
N SER A 95 1.39 -8.09 1.78
CA SER A 95 0.33 -8.23 2.77
C SER A 95 0.79 -7.62 4.08
N ILE A 96 -0.04 -6.79 4.71
CA ILE A 96 0.33 -6.15 5.97
C ILE A 96 -0.86 -5.92 6.88
N HIS A 97 -0.64 -6.10 8.18
CA HIS A 97 -1.60 -5.73 9.19
C HIS A 97 -1.53 -4.21 9.47
N TYR A 98 -2.65 -3.50 9.46
CA TYR A 98 -2.67 -2.03 9.60
C TYR A 98 -1.90 -1.51 10.83
N PHE A 99 -2.09 -2.15 11.99
CA PHE A 99 -1.54 -1.70 13.27
C PHE A 99 -0.25 -2.43 13.68
N GLY A 100 0.26 -3.35 12.85
CA GLY A 100 1.08 -4.45 13.35
C GLY A 100 0.24 -5.36 14.26
N LEU A 101 0.64 -6.61 14.45
CA LEU A 101 0.06 -7.45 15.50
C LEU A 101 0.97 -7.26 16.72
N CYS A 102 0.45 -6.70 17.82
CA CYS A 102 1.17 -6.40 19.07
C CYS A 102 1.82 -7.62 19.73
N GLY A 103 2.83 -8.22 19.11
CA GLY A 103 3.52 -9.40 19.62
C GLY A 103 4.30 -10.20 18.60
N GLN A 104 4.14 -9.94 17.30
CA GLN A 104 5.07 -10.45 16.28
C GLN A 104 5.68 -9.25 15.57
N GLU A 105 6.96 -9.34 15.18
CA GLU A 105 7.72 -8.32 14.43
C GLU A 105 7.16 -8.11 13.01
N GLN A 106 5.87 -7.83 12.90
CA GLN A 106 5.21 -7.44 11.68
C GLN A 106 5.22 -5.92 11.64
N MET A 107 6.13 -5.42 10.82
CA MET A 107 6.24 -4.04 10.37
C MET A 107 4.85 -3.40 10.24
N SER A 108 4.65 -2.19 10.79
CA SER A 108 3.39 -1.46 10.63
C SER A 108 3.22 -1.00 9.18
N LEU A 109 1.98 -0.74 8.76
CA LEU A 109 1.68 -0.23 7.42
C LEU A 109 2.60 0.94 7.06
N VAL A 110 2.76 1.91 7.97
CA VAL A 110 3.63 3.08 7.76
C VAL A 110 5.07 2.69 7.43
N VAL A 111 5.66 1.74 8.16
CA VAL A 111 7.06 1.34 7.98
C VAL A 111 7.27 0.55 6.68
N LEU A 112 6.34 -0.32 6.30
CA LEU A 112 6.41 -1.00 4.99
C LEU A 112 6.32 -0.01 3.85
N LEU A 113 5.39 0.92 3.93
CA LEU A 113 5.20 1.92 2.89
C LEU A 113 6.42 2.81 2.74
N LEU A 114 7.02 3.23 3.86
CA LEU A 114 8.30 3.94 3.89
C LEU A 114 9.40 3.18 3.16
N LYS A 115 9.53 1.88 3.42
CA LYS A 115 10.49 1.03 2.71
C LYS A 115 10.23 1.02 1.20
N ILE A 116 8.98 0.84 0.78
CA ILE A 116 8.60 0.81 -0.65
C ILE A 116 8.91 2.16 -1.32
N ILE A 117 8.58 3.27 -0.65
CA ILE A 117 8.86 4.63 -1.13
C ILE A 117 10.37 4.83 -1.28
N ASN A 118 11.18 4.44 -0.30
CA ASN A 118 12.64 4.55 -0.36
C ASN A 118 13.23 3.72 -1.51
N ASP A 119 12.80 2.46 -1.62
CA ASP A 119 13.27 1.54 -2.65
C ASP A 119 12.95 2.07 -4.06
N LYS A 120 11.78 2.71 -4.26
CA LYS A 120 11.41 3.30 -5.56
C LYS A 120 11.98 4.71 -5.81
N SER A 121 12.13 5.54 -4.79
CA SER A 121 12.62 6.92 -4.94
C SER A 121 14.14 7.01 -5.01
N GLY A 122 14.85 5.96 -4.58
CA GLY A 122 16.31 5.99 -4.40
C GLY A 122 16.76 6.86 -3.21
N VAL A 123 15.83 7.37 -2.40
CA VAL A 123 16.10 8.16 -1.21
C VAL A 123 16.25 7.22 -0.01
N LYS A 124 17.43 7.19 0.62
CA LYS A 124 17.65 6.44 1.87
C LYS A 124 17.15 7.28 3.05
N ILE A 125 15.93 7.04 3.54
CA ILE A 125 15.50 7.56 4.84
C ILE A 125 16.03 6.61 5.92
N ASN A 126 16.76 7.15 6.90
CA ASN A 126 17.37 6.35 7.96
C ASN A 126 16.26 5.86 8.90
N PRO A 127 16.18 4.55 9.21
CA PRO A 127 15.15 4.01 10.11
C PRO A 127 15.15 4.67 11.50
N ASN A 128 16.29 5.22 11.93
CA ASN A 128 16.45 5.94 13.19
C ASN A 128 15.85 7.35 13.19
N ASP A 129 15.42 7.87 12.03
CA ASP A 129 14.74 9.17 11.93
C ASP A 129 13.23 9.06 12.26
N LEU A 130 12.76 7.85 12.58
CA LEU A 130 11.34 7.51 12.79
C LEU A 130 11.02 7.13 14.25
N THR A 131 11.98 7.26 15.17
CA THR A 131 11.82 7.01 16.62
C THR A 131 11.79 8.30 17.42
#